data_AF-A0AAV2Q529-F1
#
_entry.id   AF-A0AAV2Q529-F1
#
_cell.length_a   1.000
_cell.length_b   1.000
_cell.length_c   1.000
_cell.angle_alpha   90.00
_cell.angle_beta   90.00
_cell.angle_gamma   90.00
#
_symmetry.space_group_name_H-M   'P 1'
#
loop_
_entity.id
_entity.type
_entity.pdbx_description
1 polymer ?
#
loop_
_entity_poly.entity_id
_entity_poly.type
_entity_poly.pdbx_seq_one_letter_code
_entity_poly.pdbx_strand_id
1 'polypeptide(L)'
;RMSNTENIRCRKCRHILLSGEDIVLRNAHNKPVSEDYESDMTCTSVQDKNCIYISDEELPQFISDAITEASWTKGKIHCPGCQARLGSFNFVSCIKCSCNSTSLPAVHLLTSKVDWLRPSDLSKYAISVPNQVPTPQEKSSLEAREELSALNETDLSSGESSAGFGTAYTASATGVASACSGT
;
A
#
# COMPACT_ATOMS: atom_id res chain seq x y z
N ARG A 1 -4.69 8.85 27.88
CA ARG A 1 -3.73 8.04 27.10
C ARG A 1 -3.42 8.86 25.85
N MET A 2 -2.38 9.67 25.87
CA MET A 2 -2.06 10.57 24.74
C MET A 2 -1.34 9.75 23.68
N SER A 3 -2.02 9.48 22.58
CA SER A 3 -1.43 8.97 21.35
C SER A 3 -0.49 10.05 20.81
N ASN A 4 0.81 9.83 20.98
CA ASN A 4 1.84 10.69 20.42
C ASN A 4 1.88 10.40 18.91
N THR A 5 1.09 11.13 18.12
CA THR A 5 1.03 10.97 16.67
C THR A 5 2.32 11.48 16.05
N GLU A 6 3.25 10.57 15.78
CA GLU A 6 4.52 10.88 15.13
C GLU A 6 4.29 10.95 13.62
N ASN A 7 4.28 12.17 13.07
CA ASN A 7 4.18 12.36 11.63
C ASN A 7 5.57 12.23 10.99
N ILE A 8 5.64 11.68 9.78
CA ILE A 8 6.90 11.61 9.02
C ILE A 8 6.82 12.54 7.83
N ARG A 9 7.90 13.29 7.61
CA ARG A 9 8.04 14.17 6.45
C ARG A 9 9.31 13.92 5.67
N CYS A 10 9.31 14.35 4.42
CA CYS A 10 10.51 14.36 3.60
C CYS A 10 11.52 15.38 4.17
N ARG A 11 12.77 14.97 4.38
CA ARG A 11 13.83 15.87 4.86
C ARG A 11 14.18 16.97 3.86
N LYS A 12 14.02 16.71 2.56
CA LYS A 12 14.37 17.65 1.47
C LYS A 12 13.34 18.77 1.31
N CYS A 13 12.06 18.43 1.14
CA CYS A 13 11.00 19.40 0.83
C CYS A 13 10.01 19.63 1.97
N ARG A 14 10.15 18.93 3.09
CA ARG A 14 9.26 19.00 4.26
C ARG A 14 7.80 18.57 4.00
N HIS A 15 7.49 18.03 2.83
CA HIS A 15 6.20 17.43 2.52
C HIS A 15 5.88 16.30 3.51
N ILE A 16 4.67 16.30 4.07
CA ILE A 16 4.19 15.27 4.99
C ILE A 16 3.97 13.99 4.20
N LEU A 17 4.60 12.91 4.62
CA LEU A 17 4.54 11.60 3.96
C LEU A 17 3.57 10.66 4.68
N LEU A 18 3.61 10.67 6.01
CA LEU A 18 2.84 9.77 6.87
C LEU A 18 2.23 10.59 8.00
N SER A 19 0.95 10.37 8.27
CA SER A 19 0.21 10.98 9.37
C SER A 19 -0.06 9.90 10.43
N GLY A 20 0.25 10.21 11.69
CA GLY A 20 0.52 9.25 12.77
C GLY A 20 -0.67 8.49 13.35
N GLU A 21 -1.75 8.32 12.60
CA GLU A 21 -2.93 7.58 13.06
C GLU A 21 -3.09 6.23 12.35
N ASP A 22 -2.58 6.09 11.11
CA ASP A 22 -2.90 4.93 10.27
C ASP A 22 -1.68 4.05 9.90
N ILE A 23 -0.48 4.35 10.42
CA ILE A 23 0.75 3.70 9.96
C ILE A 23 1.62 3.27 11.14
N VAL A 24 1.73 1.95 11.33
CA VAL A 24 2.63 1.35 12.31
C VAL A 24 4.04 1.23 11.73
N LEU A 25 4.96 2.02 12.28
CA LEU A 25 6.37 1.97 11.91
C LEU A 25 7.09 0.86 12.66
N ARG A 26 7.91 0.10 11.93
CA ARG A 26 8.59 -1.09 12.44
C ARG A 26 10.11 -1.00 12.35
N ASN A 27 10.78 -1.71 13.23
CA ASN A 27 12.22 -1.90 13.22
C ASN A 27 12.61 -3.07 12.27
N ALA A 28 13.90 -3.38 12.18
CA ALA A 28 14.42 -4.47 11.34
C ALA A 28 13.86 -5.86 11.72
N HIS A 29 13.37 -6.05 12.95
CA HIS A 29 12.75 -7.29 13.43
C HIS A 29 11.23 -7.29 13.30
N ASN A 30 10.66 -6.37 12.51
CA ASN A 30 9.22 -6.23 12.30
C ASN A 30 8.44 -5.92 13.60
N LYS A 31 9.10 -5.32 14.59
CA LYS A 31 8.45 -4.88 15.84
C LYS A 31 8.23 -3.37 15.83
N PRO A 32 7.20 -2.84 16.50
CA PRO A 32 6.92 -1.42 16.53
C PRO A 32 8.12 -0.62 17.08
N VAL A 33 8.43 0.51 16.43
CA VAL A 33 9.56 1.38 16.82
C VAL A 33 9.33 2.07 18.18
N SER A 34 8.09 2.14 18.65
CA SER A 34 7.72 2.72 19.94
C SER A 34 8.10 1.88 21.15
N GLU A 35 8.56 0.64 20.94
CA GLU A 35 8.88 -0.31 22.01
C GLU A 35 10.35 -0.75 21.89
N ASP A 36 11.08 -0.61 23.00
CA ASP A 36 12.43 -1.15 23.13
C ASP A 36 12.34 -2.60 23.62
N TYR A 37 12.78 -3.55 22.79
CA TYR A 37 12.84 -4.96 23.13
C TYR A 37 14.27 -5.38 23.48
N GLU A 38 14.48 -5.90 24.68
CA GLU A 38 15.79 -6.38 25.16
C GLU A 38 16.48 -7.36 24.18
N SER A 39 15.69 -8.24 23.54
CA SER A 39 16.20 -9.20 22.54
C SER A 39 16.82 -8.51 21.32
N ASP A 40 16.34 -7.30 21.00
CA ASP A 40 16.70 -6.57 19.79
C ASP A 40 17.86 -5.61 20.03
N MET A 41 18.12 -5.26 21.31
CA MET A 41 19.26 -4.45 21.74
C MET A 41 20.61 -5.09 21.44
N THR A 42 20.67 -6.38 21.06
CA THR A 42 21.92 -7.04 20.66
C THR A 42 22.11 -7.08 19.14
N CYS A 43 21.08 -6.70 18.36
CA CYS A 43 21.12 -6.76 16.91
C CYS A 43 21.57 -5.42 16.30
N THR A 44 22.68 -5.44 15.57
CA THR A 44 23.22 -4.27 14.87
C THR A 44 22.22 -3.64 13.91
N SER A 45 21.45 -4.43 13.16
CA SER A 45 20.44 -3.89 12.22
C SER A 45 19.35 -3.08 12.93
N VAL A 46 19.02 -3.41 14.17
CA VAL A 46 18.05 -2.64 14.98
C VAL A 46 18.73 -1.43 15.63
N GLN A 47 19.96 -1.59 16.11
CA GLN A 47 20.74 -0.52 16.75
C GLN A 47 21.10 0.62 15.80
N ASP A 48 21.44 0.31 14.55
CA ASP A 48 21.91 1.30 13.57
C ASP A 48 20.81 2.31 13.21
N LYS A 49 19.52 1.95 13.38
CA LYS A 49 18.35 2.81 13.12
C LYS A 49 18.43 3.59 11.79
N ASN A 50 19.11 3.02 10.79
CA ASN A 50 19.32 3.64 9.46
C ASN A 50 18.08 3.54 8.57
N CYS A 51 17.23 2.56 8.85
CA CYS A 51 16.00 2.29 8.13
C CYS A 51 14.83 2.18 9.11
N ILE A 52 13.69 2.70 8.70
CA ILE A 52 12.39 2.40 9.29
C ILE A 52 11.60 1.56 8.30
N TYR A 53 10.87 0.59 8.81
CA TYR A 53 10.10 -0.35 8.02
C TYR A 53 8.61 -0.08 8.15
N ILE A 54 7.85 -0.44 7.13
CA ILE A 54 6.40 -0.28 7.09
C ILE A 54 5.81 -1.65 6.75
N SER A 55 4.72 -2.01 7.44
CA SER A 55 3.94 -3.21 7.11
C SER A 55 3.36 -3.11 5.70
N ASP A 56 3.27 -4.25 5.03
CA ASP A 56 2.62 -4.39 3.73
C ASP A 56 1.09 -4.38 3.79
N GLU A 57 0.51 -4.55 4.99
CA GLU A 57 -0.94 -4.49 5.22
C GLU A 57 -1.51 -3.06 5.23
N GLU A 58 -0.73 -2.09 5.75
CA GLU A 58 -1.17 -0.70 5.99
C GLU A 58 -0.23 0.27 5.26
N LEU A 59 -0.19 0.17 3.94
CA LEU A 59 0.68 0.99 3.11
C LEU A 59 0.01 2.32 2.71
N PRO A 60 0.71 3.46 2.87
CA PRO A 60 0.28 4.74 2.31
C PRO A 60 0.11 4.65 0.79
N GLN A 61 -0.89 5.34 0.25
CA GLN A 61 -1.22 5.31 -1.19
C GLN A 61 0.00 5.52 -2.10
N PHE A 62 0.82 6.53 -1.85
CA PHE A 62 1.99 6.82 -2.71
C PHE A 62 3.03 5.68 -2.74
N ILE A 63 3.07 4.83 -1.71
CA ILE A 63 3.93 3.64 -1.67
C ILE A 63 3.25 2.47 -2.38
N SER A 64 1.95 2.26 -2.11
CA SER A 64 1.14 1.23 -2.76
C SER A 64 1.10 1.40 -4.28
N ASP A 65 0.98 2.64 -4.77
CA ASP A 65 1.01 2.98 -6.18
C ASP A 65 2.37 2.61 -6.80
N ALA A 66 3.47 2.97 -6.13
CA ALA A 66 4.81 2.65 -6.59
C ALA A 66 5.09 1.13 -6.62
N ILE A 67 4.54 0.37 -5.68
CA ILE A 67 4.64 -1.10 -5.64
C ILE A 67 3.82 -1.72 -6.77
N THR A 68 2.61 -1.21 -6.99
CA THR A 68 1.71 -1.68 -8.05
C THR A 68 2.30 -1.40 -9.43
N GLU A 69 2.87 -0.21 -9.65
CA GLU A 69 3.59 0.14 -10.88
C GLU A 69 4.78 -0.79 -11.13
N ALA A 70 5.47 -1.22 -10.08
CA ALA A 70 6.57 -2.19 -10.16
C ALA A 70 6.12 -3.65 -10.11
N SER A 71 4.82 -3.93 -10.24
CA SER A 71 4.22 -5.27 -10.22
C SER A 71 4.67 -6.13 -9.03
N TRP A 72 4.72 -5.55 -7.82
CA TRP A 72 5.08 -6.27 -6.59
C TRP A 72 6.45 -6.96 -6.64
N THR A 73 7.42 -6.35 -7.33
CA THR A 73 8.78 -6.88 -7.42
C THR A 73 9.75 -6.11 -6.51
N LYS A 74 10.68 -5.35 -7.09
CA LYS A 74 11.64 -4.51 -6.40
C LYS A 74 11.62 -3.12 -6.98
N GLY A 75 11.74 -2.10 -6.15
CA GLY A 75 11.65 -0.72 -6.61
C GLY A 75 12.12 0.31 -5.61
N LYS A 76 11.97 1.57 -6.00
CA LYS A 76 12.41 2.74 -5.22
C LYS A 76 11.18 3.54 -4.82
N ILE A 77 11.23 4.10 -3.62
CA ILE A 77 10.18 4.97 -3.10
C ILE A 77 10.65 6.42 -3.24
N HIS A 78 9.84 7.25 -3.89
CA HIS A 78 10.13 8.65 -4.11
C HIS A 78 9.14 9.53 -3.34
N CYS A 79 9.59 10.72 -2.96
CA CYS A 79 8.74 11.71 -2.33
C CYS A 79 7.75 12.27 -3.36
N PRO A 80 6.42 12.28 -3.10
CA PRO A 80 5.45 12.85 -4.03
C PRO A 80 5.67 14.36 -4.27
N GLY A 81 6.13 15.09 -3.24
CA GLY A 81 6.33 16.54 -3.34
C GLY A 81 7.62 17.00 -4.04
N CYS A 82 8.69 16.20 -4.07
CA CYS A 82 9.97 16.63 -4.66
C CYS A 82 10.74 15.55 -5.42
N GLN A 83 10.16 14.37 -5.58
CA GLN A 83 10.72 13.21 -6.28
C GLN A 83 12.07 12.72 -5.73
N ALA A 84 12.49 13.21 -4.57
CA ALA A 84 13.69 12.71 -3.90
C ALA A 84 13.47 11.26 -3.45
N ARG A 85 14.49 10.41 -3.61
CA ARG A 85 14.45 9.03 -3.13
C ARG A 85 14.40 9.01 -1.60
N LEU A 86 13.36 8.37 -1.06
CA LEU A 86 13.12 8.18 0.37
C LEU A 86 13.51 6.78 0.84
N GLY A 87 13.34 5.77 -0.03
CA GLY A 87 13.43 4.37 0.37
C GLY A 87 13.48 3.40 -0.80
N SER A 88 13.18 2.14 -0.50
CA SER A 88 13.03 1.06 -1.47
C SER A 88 12.07 0.00 -0.94
N PHE A 89 11.57 -0.83 -1.84
CA PHE A 89 10.85 -2.04 -1.51
C PHE A 89 11.43 -3.24 -2.28
N ASN A 90 11.34 -4.42 -1.68
CA ASN A 90 11.77 -5.67 -2.32
C ASN A 90 10.92 -6.85 -1.82
N PHE A 91 10.02 -7.31 -2.68
CA PHE A 91 9.15 -8.47 -2.44
C PHE A 91 9.65 -9.75 -3.13
N VAL A 92 10.68 -9.66 -3.98
CA VAL A 92 11.23 -10.82 -4.71
C VAL A 92 12.19 -11.62 -3.84
N SER A 93 13.03 -10.93 -3.07
CA SER A 93 14.02 -11.58 -2.23
C SER A 93 13.75 -11.29 -0.77
N CYS A 94 13.47 -12.34 0.00
CA CYS A 94 13.45 -12.27 1.44
C CYS A 94 14.88 -12.12 1.95
N ILE A 95 15.21 -10.94 2.49
CA ILE A 95 16.51 -10.66 3.08
C ILE A 95 16.40 -10.96 4.57
N LYS A 96 17.27 -11.84 5.09
CA LYS A 96 17.37 -12.08 6.53
C LYS A 96 18.14 -10.93 7.18
N CYS A 97 17.73 -10.58 8.40
CA CYS A 97 18.48 -9.66 9.25
C CYS A 97 19.89 -10.22 9.50
N SER A 98 20.88 -9.34 9.73
CA SER A 98 22.26 -9.75 9.98
C SER A 98 22.45 -10.61 11.23
N CYS A 99 21.50 -10.59 12.17
CA CYS A 99 21.47 -11.49 13.33
C CYS A 99 20.90 -12.90 13.01
N ASN A 100 20.45 -13.12 11.77
CA ASN A 100 19.77 -14.32 11.30
C ASN A 100 18.47 -14.71 12.03
N SER A 101 17.98 -13.90 12.97
CA SER A 101 16.80 -14.24 13.77
C SER A 101 15.48 -14.02 13.03
N THR A 102 15.39 -12.99 12.19
CA THR A 102 14.15 -12.61 11.49
C THR A 102 14.42 -12.19 10.06
N SER A 103 13.39 -12.29 9.22
CA SER A 103 13.37 -11.68 7.88
C SER A 103 13.08 -10.18 7.99
N LEU A 104 13.76 -9.37 7.18
CA LEU A 104 13.51 -7.93 7.11
C LEU A 104 12.19 -7.67 6.38
N PRO A 105 11.38 -6.69 6.82
CA PRO A 105 10.20 -6.27 6.08
C PRO A 105 10.56 -5.76 4.67
N ALA A 106 9.68 -6.01 3.70
CA ALA A 106 9.93 -5.71 2.30
C ALA A 106 10.07 -4.21 2.02
N VAL A 107 9.29 -3.38 2.73
CA VAL A 107 9.17 -1.93 2.50
C VAL A 107 9.95 -1.17 3.58
N HIS A 108 10.86 -0.27 3.17
CA HIS A 108 11.63 0.55 4.09
C HIS A 108 11.90 1.97 3.56
N LEU A 109 12.00 2.91 4.50
CA LEU A 109 12.44 4.29 4.28
C LEU A 109 13.76 4.54 5.03
N LEU A 110 14.62 5.36 4.45
CA LEU A 110 15.90 5.74 5.07
C LEU A 110 15.67 6.87 6.06
N THR A 111 16.10 6.69 7.31
CA THR A 111 16.00 7.72 8.36
C THR A 111 16.82 8.96 8.02
N SER A 112 17.87 8.83 7.20
CA SER A 112 18.62 9.97 6.68
C SER A 112 17.83 10.87 5.72
N LYS A 113 16.73 10.37 5.13
CA LYS A 113 15.92 11.04 4.10
C LYS A 113 14.56 11.52 4.61
N VAL A 114 14.18 11.15 5.82
CA VAL A 114 12.92 11.54 6.45
C VAL A 114 13.18 12.16 7.82
N ASP A 115 12.29 13.05 8.25
CA ASP A 115 12.33 13.62 9.60
C ASP A 115 11.05 13.26 10.35
N TRP A 116 11.20 13.01 11.64
CA TRP A 116 10.08 12.89 12.58
C TRP A 116 9.57 14.28 12.95
N LEU A 117 8.26 14.47 12.83
CA LEU A 117 7.56 15.64 13.34
C LEU A 117 7.01 15.29 14.70
N ARG A 118 7.52 15.99 15.73
CA ARG A 118 6.88 15.93 17.03
C ARG A 118 5.58 16.74 17.00
N PRO A 119 4.56 16.36 17.77
CA PRO A 119 3.32 17.11 17.85
C PRO A 119 3.52 18.60 18.13
N SER A 120 4.53 18.95 18.93
CA SER A 120 4.91 20.35 19.23
C SER A 120 5.29 21.17 17.98
N ASP A 121 5.85 20.52 16.96
CA ASP A 121 6.28 21.17 15.72
C ASP A 121 5.16 21.34 14.69
N LEU A 122 4.02 20.65 14.85
CA LEU A 122 2.86 20.79 13.96
C LEU A 122 2.24 22.19 14.03
N SER A 123 2.39 22.88 15.17
CA SER A 123 1.95 24.27 15.35
C SER A 123 2.59 25.25 14.35
N LYS A 124 3.80 24.96 13.85
CA LYS A 124 4.52 25.77 12.86
C LYS A 124 4.05 25.52 11.42
N TYR A 125 3.31 24.43 11.21
CA TYR A 125 2.80 23.99 9.91
C TYR A 125 1.29 24.11 9.79
N ALA A 126 0.60 24.61 10.82
CA ALA A 126 -0.77 25.08 10.73
C ALA A 126 -0.83 26.34 9.85
N ILE A 127 -0.67 26.16 8.55
CA ILE A 127 -1.05 27.15 7.55
C ILE A 127 -2.57 27.29 7.69
N SER A 128 -3.04 28.50 7.96
CA SER A 128 -4.45 28.85 7.99
C SER A 128 -5.14 28.32 6.74
N VAL A 129 -5.92 27.25 6.87
CA VAL A 129 -6.79 26.77 5.79
C VAL A 129 -7.84 27.87 5.57
N PRO A 130 -7.91 28.54 4.42
CA PRO A 130 -9.11 29.30 4.09
C PRO A 130 -10.26 28.28 4.02
N ASN A 131 -11.18 28.45 4.95
CA ASN A 131 -12.41 27.70 5.07
C ASN A 131 -13.19 27.77 3.75
N GLN A 132 -13.39 26.61 3.09
CA GLN A 132 -14.65 26.16 2.48
C GLN A 132 -14.37 25.01 1.49
N VAL A 133 -14.84 23.81 1.83
CA VAL A 133 -15.25 22.81 0.83
C VAL A 133 -16.76 23.04 0.62
N PRO A 134 -17.23 23.50 -0.53
CA PRO A 134 -18.65 23.45 -0.85
C PRO A 134 -19.05 21.99 -1.06
N THR A 135 -20.05 21.56 -0.31
CA THR A 135 -20.80 20.31 -0.48
C THR A 135 -21.42 20.24 -1.88
N PRO A 136 -21.16 19.19 -2.68
CA PRO A 136 -22.00 18.90 -3.84
C PRO A 136 -23.36 18.37 -3.36
N GLN A 137 -24.42 19.13 -3.59
CA GLN A 137 -25.79 18.67 -3.39
C GLN A 137 -26.16 17.70 -4.53
N GLU A 138 -26.35 16.42 -4.20
CA GLU A 138 -27.07 15.51 -5.10
C GLU A 138 -28.54 15.94 -5.18
N LYS A 139 -28.91 16.49 -6.33
CA LYS A 139 -30.29 16.51 -6.82
C LYS A 139 -30.31 15.81 -8.17
N SER A 140 -30.84 14.60 -8.21
CA SER A 140 -31.39 14.04 -9.42
C SER A 140 -32.47 13.04 -9.02
N SER A 141 -33.71 13.42 -9.32
CA SER A 141 -34.92 12.63 -9.15
C SER A 141 -35.40 12.22 -10.54
N LEU A 142 -36.27 11.20 -10.57
CA LEU A 142 -37.18 10.78 -11.66
C LEU A 142 -36.62 9.65 -12.54
N GLU A 143 -36.94 8.39 -12.22
CA GLU A 143 -38.19 7.65 -12.53
C GLU A 143 -38.13 6.94 -13.90
N ALA A 144 -38.06 5.60 -13.88
CA ALA A 144 -38.53 4.77 -14.99
C ALA A 144 -38.99 3.36 -14.53
N ARG A 145 -40.30 3.26 -14.29
CA ARG A 145 -41.25 2.25 -14.82
C ARG A 145 -41.23 0.81 -14.26
N GLU A 146 -42.16 0.55 -13.34
CA GLU A 146 -42.97 -0.67 -13.29
C GLU A 146 -43.92 -0.72 -14.51
N GLU A 147 -44.05 -1.86 -15.20
CA GLU A 147 -45.11 -2.86 -14.95
C GLU A 147 -45.05 -3.99 -15.99
N LEU A 148 -45.39 -5.20 -15.53
CA LEU A 148 -45.49 -6.45 -16.28
C LEU A 148 -46.76 -6.47 -17.16
N SER A 149 -46.74 -7.16 -18.30
CA SER A 149 -47.75 -8.19 -18.63
C SER A 149 -47.58 -8.77 -20.04
N ALA A 150 -47.19 -10.05 -20.08
CA ALA A 150 -47.89 -11.16 -20.72
C ALA A 150 -48.15 -11.24 -22.25
N LEU A 151 -47.92 -12.48 -22.73
CA LEU A 151 -48.61 -13.25 -23.78
C LEU A 151 -48.01 -13.34 -25.20
N ASN A 152 -47.48 -14.55 -25.44
CA ASN A 152 -47.67 -15.40 -26.64
C ASN A 152 -46.98 -14.94 -27.94
N GLU A 153 -46.64 -15.78 -28.89
CA GLU A 153 -46.33 -17.20 -29.06
C GLU A 153 -45.85 -17.29 -30.53
N THR A 154 -45.15 -18.36 -30.90
CA THR A 154 -44.92 -18.87 -32.28
C THR A 154 -44.12 -18.02 -33.28
N ASP A 155 -43.01 -18.56 -33.80
CA ASP A 155 -42.91 -19.21 -35.14
C ASP A 155 -41.41 -19.45 -35.46
N LEU A 156 -40.89 -20.68 -35.42
CA LEU A 156 -40.72 -21.60 -36.55
C LEU A 156 -40.04 -21.00 -37.81
N SER A 157 -38.73 -21.19 -37.97
CA SER A 157 -38.16 -22.00 -39.07
C SER A 157 -36.63 -21.88 -39.23
N SER A 158 -36.03 -23.08 -39.27
CA SER A 158 -34.93 -23.60 -40.07
C SER A 158 -33.98 -22.67 -40.85
N GLY A 159 -32.67 -22.95 -40.69
CA GLY A 159 -31.58 -22.44 -41.51
C GLY A 159 -30.29 -23.23 -41.26
N GLU A 160 -30.23 -24.41 -41.87
CA GLU A 160 -29.08 -25.32 -42.05
C GLU A 160 -27.85 -24.67 -42.73
N SER A 161 -26.63 -25.03 -42.30
CA SER A 161 -25.48 -25.46 -43.16
C SER A 161 -24.08 -25.24 -42.52
N SER A 162 -23.54 -26.34 -42.01
CA SER A 162 -22.22 -26.95 -42.29
C SER A 162 -20.89 -26.17 -42.42
N ALA A 163 -19.91 -26.81 -41.76
CA ALA A 163 -18.49 -27.04 -42.13
C ALA A 163 -17.40 -26.12 -41.55
N GLY A 164 -16.42 -26.75 -40.87
CA GLY A 164 -15.08 -26.17 -40.73
C GLY A 164 -14.27 -26.63 -39.51
N PHE A 165 -13.60 -27.77 -39.64
CA PHE A 165 -12.47 -28.32 -38.86
C PHE A 165 -11.58 -27.34 -38.06
N GLY A 166 -11.04 -27.81 -36.91
CA GLY A 166 -9.68 -27.44 -36.51
C GLY A 166 -9.33 -27.37 -35.02
N THR A 167 -9.09 -28.52 -34.39
CA THR A 167 -8.04 -28.80 -33.37
C THR A 167 -7.78 -27.84 -32.21
N ALA A 168 -8.19 -28.31 -31.02
CA ALA A 168 -7.48 -28.39 -29.74
C ALA A 168 -6.19 -27.55 -29.51
N TYR A 169 -6.28 -26.66 -28.50
CA TYR A 169 -5.17 -26.41 -27.58
C TYR A 169 -5.74 -26.28 -26.16
N THR A 170 -5.45 -27.27 -25.33
CA THR A 170 -5.62 -27.21 -23.88
C THR A 170 -4.40 -26.49 -23.30
N ALA A 171 -4.59 -25.35 -22.66
CA ALA A 171 -3.56 -24.71 -21.84
C ALA A 171 -4.06 -24.65 -20.40
N SER A 172 -3.66 -25.65 -19.63
CA SER A 172 -3.80 -25.73 -18.19
C SER A 172 -2.94 -24.65 -17.54
N ALA A 173 -3.54 -23.62 -16.97
CA ALA A 173 -2.84 -22.69 -16.10
C ALA A 173 -2.98 -23.16 -14.64
N THR A 174 -2.05 -24.01 -14.21
CA THR A 174 -1.80 -24.26 -12.78
C THR A 174 -1.12 -23.03 -12.18
N GLY A 175 -1.92 -22.13 -11.61
CA GLY A 175 -1.40 -21.08 -10.74
C GLY A 175 -1.08 -21.67 -9.37
N VAL A 176 0.20 -21.95 -9.13
CA VAL A 176 0.70 -22.27 -7.78
C VAL A 176 0.80 -20.97 -6.99
N ALA A 177 -0.21 -20.72 -6.15
CA ALA A 177 -0.10 -19.76 -5.06
C ALA A 177 0.87 -20.35 -4.01
N SER A 178 2.10 -19.86 -3.96
CA SER A 178 3.00 -20.13 -2.84
C SER A 178 2.69 -19.16 -1.71
N ALA A 179 1.81 -19.60 -0.81
CA ALA A 179 1.69 -19.04 0.53
C ALA A 179 2.92 -19.46 1.35
N CYS A 180 3.66 -18.50 1.91
CA CYS A 180 4.73 -18.80 2.85
C CYS A 180 4.16 -18.96 4.26
N SER A 181 3.91 -20.22 4.63
CA SER A 181 3.66 -20.61 6.01
C SER A 181 4.97 -20.60 6.80
N GLY A 182 4.90 -20.03 8.01
CA GLY A 182 6.04 -19.83 8.90
C GLY A 182 6.62 -21.11 9.49
N THR A 183 7.86 -20.96 9.95
CA THR A 183 8.51 -21.73 11.01
C THR A 183 9.41 -20.81 11.82
#